data_AF-A0A1Q7MD48-F1
#
_entry.id   AF-A0A1Q7MD48-F1
#
_cell.length_a   1.000
_cell.length_b   1.000
_cell.length_c   1.000
_cell.angle_alpha   90.00
_cell.angle_beta   90.00
_cell.angle_gamma   90.00
#
_symmetry.space_group_name_H-M   'P 1'
#
loop_
_entity.id
_entity.type
_entity.pdbx_description
1 polymer ?
#
loop_
_entity_poly.entity_id
_entity_poly.type
_entity_poly.pdbx_seq_one_letter_code
_entity_poly.pdbx_strand_id
1 'polypeptide(L)'
;MLVVGGAAAAQEHGHHHHEMPADEADLDGRNVPFARVEYVRKLGHDLVLPGPPDATYDLFQAQIGYVHRFTGFAPLVPTAGAVIDVSLVPASIEGVYGTRMPVGAFVFVGLQPPRMEAMHHHGNAM
;
A
#
# COMPACT_ATOMS: atom_id res chain seq x y z
N MET A 1 7.27 7.17 2.29
CA MET A 1 6.13 7.61 3.14
C MET A 1 5.37 6.35 3.51
N LEU A 2 5.18 6.01 4.78
CA LEU A 2 4.48 4.79 5.15
C LEU A 2 2.97 4.99 4.96
N VAL A 3 2.43 4.60 3.81
CA VAL A 3 0.98 4.50 3.60
C VAL A 3 0.52 3.20 4.23
N VAL A 4 0.05 3.25 5.49
CA VAL A 4 -0.60 2.12 6.15
C VAL A 4 -2.02 2.00 5.61
N GLY A 5 -2.19 1.30 4.49
CA GLY A 5 -3.49 0.91 3.98
C GLY A 5 -4.07 -0.21 4.85
N GLY A 6 -5.03 0.12 5.71
CA GLY A 6 -5.75 -0.87 6.50
C GLY A 6 -6.74 -1.65 5.64
N ALA A 7 -6.38 -2.89 5.28
CA ALA A 7 -7.34 -3.96 5.04
C ALA A 7 -7.02 -5.09 6.02
N ALA A 8 -7.96 -5.32 6.93
CA ALA A 8 -7.88 -6.27 8.02
C ALA A 8 -7.78 -7.72 7.53
N ALA A 9 -6.75 -8.45 7.97
CA ALA A 9 -6.83 -9.87 8.28
C ALA A 9 -5.60 -10.30 9.10
N ALA A 10 -5.88 -10.61 10.38
CA ALA A 10 -5.09 -11.33 11.36
C ALA A 10 -3.68 -11.86 10.97
N GLN A 11 -2.71 -11.39 11.74
CA GLN A 11 -1.46 -12.06 12.18
C GLN A 11 -1.83 -13.43 12.84
N GLU A 12 -1.13 -14.57 12.78
CA GLU A 12 0.27 -14.98 12.55
C GLU A 12 0.30 -16.44 12.03
N HIS A 13 1.22 -16.75 11.10
CA HIS A 13 2.26 -17.80 11.20
C HIS A 13 2.78 -18.16 9.79
N GLY A 14 4.04 -17.82 9.49
CA GLY A 14 4.87 -18.50 8.48
C GLY A 14 4.29 -18.70 7.07
N HIS A 15 3.96 -17.63 6.33
CA HIS A 15 3.66 -17.73 4.90
C HIS A 15 4.68 -16.96 4.06
N HIS A 16 4.87 -17.38 2.82
CA HIS A 16 5.78 -16.74 1.88
C HIS A 16 5.12 -15.44 1.37
N HIS A 17 5.35 -14.34 2.09
CA HIS A 17 4.89 -13.02 1.70
C HIS A 17 5.83 -12.46 0.61
N HIS A 18 5.32 -12.25 -0.60
CA HIS A 18 5.98 -11.40 -1.59
C HIS A 18 5.25 -10.06 -1.62
N GLU A 19 5.71 -9.15 -0.76
CA GLU A 19 5.29 -7.75 -0.79
C GLU A 19 6.15 -7.05 -1.84
N MET A 20 5.54 -6.52 -2.91
CA MET A 20 6.27 -5.64 -3.81
C MET A 20 6.23 -4.22 -3.25
N PRO A 21 7.38 -3.53 -3.12
CA PRO A 21 7.39 -2.16 -2.67
C PRO A 21 6.56 -1.28 -3.61
N ALA A 22 5.93 -0.25 -3.06
CA ALA A 22 5.22 0.72 -3.86
C ALA A 22 6.19 1.39 -4.85
N ASP A 23 5.80 1.45 -6.12
CA ASP A 23 6.48 2.26 -7.11
C ASP A 23 6.01 3.70 -6.92
N GLU A 24 6.91 4.59 -6.50
CA GLU A 24 6.65 6.00 -6.22
C GLU A 24 7.43 6.87 -7.22
N ALA A 25 6.73 7.75 -7.93
CA ALA A 25 7.36 8.70 -8.84
C ALA A 25 7.13 10.13 -8.33
N ASP A 26 8.19 10.83 -7.93
CA ASP A 26 8.13 12.26 -7.62
C ASP A 26 8.27 13.06 -8.91
N LEU A 27 7.17 13.61 -9.42
CA LEU A 27 7.15 14.23 -10.75
C LEU A 27 7.72 15.65 -10.75
N ASP A 28 7.47 16.41 -9.69
CA ASP A 28 7.78 17.85 -9.61
C ASP A 28 8.03 18.36 -8.18
N GLY A 29 8.24 17.45 -7.22
CA GLY A 29 8.38 17.77 -5.80
C GLY A 29 7.04 17.93 -5.08
N ARG A 30 5.91 18.02 -5.80
CA ARG A 30 4.57 18.22 -5.25
C ARG A 30 3.64 17.05 -5.50
N ASN A 31 3.73 16.45 -6.68
CA ASN A 31 2.81 15.47 -7.19
C ASN A 31 3.47 14.09 -7.23
N VAL A 32 2.88 13.15 -6.49
CA VAL A 32 3.47 11.84 -6.23
C VAL A 32 2.42 10.76 -6.50
N PRO A 33 2.27 10.31 -7.75
CA PRO A 33 1.60 9.06 -8.03
C PRO A 33 2.37 7.88 -7.42
N PHE A 34 1.62 6.88 -6.97
CA PHE A 34 2.18 5.61 -6.54
C PHE A 34 1.28 4.44 -6.90
N ALA A 35 1.88 3.26 -7.08
CA ALA A 35 1.19 2.01 -7.32
C ALA A 35 1.82 0.87 -6.52
N ARG A 36 1.00 -0.09 -6.11
CA ARG A 36 1.44 -1.27 -5.35
C ARG A 36 0.64 -2.48 -5.79
N VAL A 37 1.32 -3.61 -5.92
CA VAL A 37 0.69 -4.89 -6.27
C VAL A 37 1.21 -5.95 -5.32
N GLU A 38 0.30 -6.74 -4.78
CA GLU A 38 0.60 -7.83 -3.85
C GLU A 38 -0.02 -9.13 -4.34
N TYR A 39 0.76 -10.20 -4.20
CA TYR A 39 0.31 -11.57 -4.42
C TYR A 39 0.60 -12.37 -3.16
N VAL A 40 -0.44 -12.91 -2.55
CA VAL A 40 -0.35 -13.66 -1.30
C VAL A 40 -1.01 -15.01 -1.49
N ARG A 41 -0.31 -16.07 -1.10
CA ARG A 41 -0.87 -17.43 -1.03
C ARG A 41 -1.11 -17.80 0.42
N LYS A 42 -2.37 -18.07 0.79
CA LYS A 42 -2.79 -18.47 2.15
C LYS A 42 -3.41 -19.86 2.16
N LEU A 43 -3.38 -20.56 3.30
CA LEU A 43 -4.11 -21.83 3.47
C LEU A 43 -5.55 -21.56 3.94
N GLY A 44 -6.43 -22.53 3.71
CA GLY A 44 -7.85 -22.43 4.07
C GLY A 44 -8.08 -22.28 5.56
N HIS A 45 -7.21 -22.86 6.39
CA HIS A 45 -7.27 -22.68 7.83
C HIS A 45 -6.87 -21.26 8.28
N ASP A 46 -6.03 -20.54 7.53
CA ASP A 46 -5.64 -19.15 7.85
C ASP A 46 -6.75 -18.14 7.54
N LEU A 47 -7.61 -18.51 6.59
CA LEU A 47 -8.73 -17.70 6.15
C LEU A 47 -10.03 -18.02 6.89
N VAL A 48 -10.00 -18.95 7.87
CA VAL A 48 -11.15 -19.41 8.66
C VAL A 48 -12.32 -19.81 7.75
N LEU A 49 -12.01 -20.48 6.64
CA LEU A 49 -12.99 -20.83 5.62
C LEU A 49 -13.65 -22.19 5.95
N PRO A 50 -14.96 -22.33 5.71
CA PRO A 50 -15.59 -23.65 5.71
C PRO A 50 -15.07 -24.47 4.51
N GLY A 51 -14.27 -25.52 4.77
CA GLY A 51 -13.69 -26.35 3.71
C GLY A 51 -12.43 -27.12 4.15
N PRO A 52 -11.72 -27.77 3.21
CA PRO A 52 -10.48 -28.48 3.49
C PRO A 52 -9.40 -27.51 4.02
N PRO A 53 -8.80 -27.77 5.20
CA PRO A 53 -7.83 -26.86 5.82
C PRO A 53 -6.54 -26.71 5.00
N ASP A 54 -6.20 -27.71 4.18
CA ASP A 54 -5.00 -27.75 3.35
C ASP A 54 -5.19 -27.07 1.98
N ALA A 55 -6.38 -26.53 1.68
CA ALA A 55 -6.62 -25.85 0.43
C ALA A 55 -5.83 -24.52 0.36
N THR A 56 -5.12 -24.28 -0.73
CA THR A 56 -4.40 -23.02 -0.97
C THR A 56 -5.28 -22.03 -1.73
N TYR A 57 -5.29 -20.79 -1.27
CA TYR A 57 -6.00 -19.68 -1.87
C TYR A 57 -5.02 -18.61 -2.32
N ASP A 58 -5.05 -18.29 -3.61
CA ASP A 58 -4.30 -17.20 -4.20
C ASP A 58 -5.11 -15.92 -4.07
N LEU A 59 -4.57 -14.95 -3.34
CA LEU A 59 -5.13 -13.62 -3.14
C LEU A 59 -4.28 -12.63 -3.90
N PHE A 60 -4.95 -11.75 -4.63
CA PHE A 60 -4.30 -10.67 -5.35
C PHE A 60 -4.87 -9.34 -4.86
N GLN A 61 -4.00 -8.37 -4.64
CA GLN A 61 -4.38 -7.01 -4.26
C GLN A 61 -3.59 -6.01 -5.09
N ALA A 62 -4.27 -5.02 -5.63
CA ALA A 62 -3.67 -3.91 -6.35
C ALA A 62 -4.15 -2.59 -5.76
N GLN A 63 -3.24 -1.63 -5.64
CA GLN A 63 -3.51 -0.30 -5.13
C GLN A 63 -2.87 0.74 -6.05
N ILE A 64 -3.60 1.81 -6.30
CA ILE A 64 -3.07 3.01 -6.94
C ILE A 64 -3.44 4.22 -6.10
N GLY A 65 -2.55 5.19 -6.03
CA GLY A 65 -2.80 6.39 -5.26
C GLY A 65 -2.03 7.59 -5.76
N TYR A 66 -2.37 8.71 -5.17
CA TYR A 66 -1.81 10.00 -5.49
C TYR A 66 -1.68 10.84 -4.24
N VAL A 67 -0.54 11.52 -4.10
CA VAL A 67 -0.32 12.52 -3.05
C VAL A 67 0.07 13.85 -3.66
N HIS A 68 -0.58 14.90 -3.15
CA HIS A 68 -0.21 16.28 -3.40
C HIS A 68 0.42 16.89 -2.14
N ARG A 69 1.56 17.55 -2.30
CA ARG A 69 2.27 18.28 -1.25
C ARG A 69 2.11 19.78 -1.46
N PHE A 70 1.61 20.46 -0.44
CA PHE A 70 1.43 21.89 -0.43
C PHE A 70 2.73 22.56 0.03
N THR A 71 3.58 22.97 -0.92
CA THR A 71 4.85 23.66 -0.61
C THR A 71 4.65 25.16 -0.43
N GLY A 72 5.47 25.79 0.41
CA GLY A 72 5.40 27.23 0.74
C GLY A 72 5.03 27.54 2.19
N PHE A 73 4.75 26.54 3.01
CA PHE A 73 4.29 26.68 4.41
C PHE A 73 5.36 26.29 5.44
N ALA A 74 6.57 26.85 5.38
CA ALA A 74 7.62 26.50 6.36
C ALA A 74 7.16 26.76 7.82
N PRO A 75 7.45 25.85 8.78
CA PRO A 75 8.36 24.70 8.70
C PRO A 75 7.67 23.34 8.41
N LEU A 76 6.44 23.30 7.90
CA LEU A 76 5.70 22.06 7.62
C LEU A 76 5.27 21.99 6.16
N VAL A 77 5.09 20.78 5.65
CA VAL A 77 4.54 20.56 4.31
C VAL A 77 3.24 19.77 4.49
N PRO A 78 2.07 20.43 4.44
CA PRO A 78 0.80 19.73 4.39
C PRO A 78 0.73 18.83 3.16
N THR A 79 0.06 17.70 3.31
CA THR A 79 -0.19 16.77 2.21
C THR A 79 -1.66 16.36 2.20
N ALA A 80 -2.16 16.08 1.01
CA ALA A 80 -3.46 15.42 0.81
C ALA A 80 -3.27 14.30 -0.20
N GLY A 81 -3.93 13.18 0.04
CA GLY A 81 -3.83 12.02 -0.84
C GLY A 81 -5.12 11.26 -0.95
N ALA A 82 -5.20 10.46 -2.01
CA ALA A 82 -6.30 9.57 -2.28
C ALA A 82 -5.77 8.24 -2.80
N VAL A 83 -6.48 7.17 -2.49
CA VAL A 83 -6.10 5.81 -2.81
C VAL A 83 -7.32 5.03 -3.24
N ILE A 84 -7.14 4.17 -4.24
CA ILE A 84 -8.10 3.16 -4.66
C ILE A 84 -7.39 1.82 -4.55
N ASP A 85 -8.07 0.84 -3.98
CA ASP A 85 -7.61 -0.54 -3.88
C ASP A 85 -8.64 -1.51 -4.46
N VAL A 86 -8.13 -2.57 -5.07
CA VAL A 86 -8.93 -3.66 -5.64
C VAL A 86 -8.29 -4.95 -5.18
N SER A 87 -9.10 -5.84 -4.60
CA SER A 87 -8.65 -7.19 -4.27
C SER A 87 -9.39 -8.20 -5.12
N LEU A 88 -8.73 -9.30 -5.49
CA LEU A 88 -9.35 -10.42 -6.19
C LEU A 88 -9.34 -11.63 -5.27
N VAL A 89 -10.54 -12.16 -5.06
CA VAL A 89 -10.82 -13.27 -4.16
C VAL A 89 -11.21 -14.51 -4.99
N PRO A 90 -10.68 -15.70 -4.69
CA PRO A 90 -11.02 -16.93 -5.41
C PRO A 90 -12.53 -17.25 -5.40
N ALA A 91 -13.03 -17.83 -6.49
CA ALA A 91 -14.44 -18.21 -6.64
C ALA A 91 -14.93 -19.19 -5.56
N SER A 92 -14.02 -19.98 -4.99
CA SER A 92 -14.30 -20.94 -3.94
C SER A 92 -14.74 -20.31 -2.61
N ILE A 93 -14.52 -19.01 -2.41
CA ILE A 93 -14.85 -18.28 -1.15
C ILE A 93 -15.72 -17.05 -1.37
N GLU A 94 -16.18 -16.86 -2.61
CA GLU A 94 -17.17 -15.85 -2.99
C GLU A 94 -18.44 -15.93 -2.12
N GLY A 95 -18.89 -17.15 -1.80
CA GLY A 95 -20.07 -17.37 -0.96
C GLY A 95 -19.93 -16.83 0.48
N VAL A 96 -18.71 -16.60 0.96
CA VAL A 96 -18.41 -16.01 2.28
C VAL A 96 -18.24 -14.50 2.17
N TYR A 97 -17.56 -14.02 1.12
CA TYR A 97 -17.25 -12.61 0.92
C TYR A 97 -18.36 -11.81 0.22
N GLY A 98 -19.32 -12.47 -0.43
CA GLY A 98 -20.42 -11.84 -1.18
C GLY A 98 -20.00 -11.18 -2.50
N THR A 99 -18.69 -11.03 -2.75
CA THR A 99 -18.12 -10.52 -4.00
C THR A 99 -16.75 -11.14 -4.24
N ARG A 100 -16.38 -11.30 -5.51
CA ARG A 100 -15.04 -11.74 -5.93
C ARG A 100 -14.05 -10.59 -6.05
N MET A 101 -14.54 -9.36 -6.12
CA MET A 101 -13.73 -8.19 -6.39
C MET A 101 -14.16 -7.03 -5.49
N PRO A 102 -13.86 -7.08 -4.19
CA PRO A 102 -14.06 -5.92 -3.33
C PRO A 102 -13.17 -4.76 -3.79
N VAL A 103 -13.75 -3.57 -3.82
CA VAL A 103 -13.10 -2.32 -4.20
C VAL A 103 -13.19 -1.35 -3.02
N GLY A 104 -12.06 -0.82 -2.60
CA GLY A 104 -11.92 0.18 -1.55
C GLY A 104 -11.41 1.50 -2.09
N ALA A 105 -11.73 2.59 -1.39
CA ALA A 105 -11.12 3.88 -1.62
C ALA A 105 -11.08 4.68 -0.32
N PHE A 106 -10.03 5.47 -0.14
CA PHE A 106 -9.91 6.38 0.98
C PHE A 106 -9.15 7.64 0.61
N VAL A 107 -9.40 8.70 1.37
CA VAL A 107 -8.66 9.96 1.31
C VAL A 107 -7.98 10.19 2.64
N PHE A 108 -6.85 10.88 2.61
CA PHE A 108 -6.09 11.19 3.81
C PHE A 108 -5.42 12.55 3.69
N VAL A 109 -5.08 13.12 4.84
CA VAL A 109 -4.28 14.33 4.96
C VAL A 109 -3.11 14.06 5.90
N GLY A 110 -2.00 14.75 5.69
CA GLY A 110 -0.79 14.57 6.47
C GLY A 110 0.01 15.85 6.63
N LEU A 111 1.01 15.79 7.51
CA LEU A 111 2.00 16.83 7.70
C LEU A 111 3.37 16.16 7.69
N GLN A 112 4.29 16.67 6.88
CA GLN A 112 5.67 16.18 6.82
C GLN A 112 6.66 17.35 6.99
N PRO A 113 7.86 17.10 7.55
CA PRO A 113 8.94 18.09 7.51
C PRO A 113 9.34 18.41 6.06
N PRO A 114 9.85 19.63 5.78
CA PRO A 114 10.43 19.95 4.49
C PRO A 114 11.62 19.03 4.21
N ARG A 115 11.77 18.64 2.94
CA ARG A 115 12.87 17.79 2.48
C ARG A 115 14.18 18.55 2.71
N MET A 116 15.08 17.98 3.50
CA MET A 116 16.43 18.51 3.63
C MET A 116 17.19 18.15 2.36
N GLU A 117 17.60 19.15 1.58
CA GLU A 117 18.58 18.92 0.53
C GLU A 117 19.91 18.55 1.21
N ALA A 118 20.40 17.34 0.95
CA ALA A 118 21.71 16.93 1.42
C ALA A 118 22.75 17.82 0.73
N MET A 119 23.30 18.77 1.49
CA MET A 119 24.33 19.69 1.04
C MET A 119 25.62 18.89 0.78
N HIS A 120 25.90 18.57 -0.48
CA HIS A 120 27.18 18.00 -0.90
C HIS A 120 28.30 19.03 -0.67
N HIS A 121 28.93 18.98 0.50
CA HIS A 121 30.22 19.62 0.73
C HIS A 121 31.31 18.87 -0.07
N HIS A 122 31.58 19.31 -1.30
CA HIS A 122 32.85 19.03 -1.97
C HIS A 122 33.95 19.83 -1.28
N GLY A 123 34.51 19.28 -0.20
CA GLY A 123 35.75 19.78 0.39
C GLY A 123 36.92 19.44 -0.53
N ASN A 124 37.31 20.39 -1.38
CA ASN A 124 38.56 20.30 -2.12
C ASN A 124 39.71 20.62 -1.14
N ALA A 125 40.38 19.60 -0.62
CA ALA A 125 41.63 19.77 0.12
C ALA A 125 42.77 19.94 -0.90
N MET A 126 43.42 21.10 -0.87
CA MET A 126 44.76 21.31 -1.44
C MET A 126 45.82 20.69 -0.54
#